data_AF-A0A7S9CWX4-F1
#
_entry.id   AF-A0A7S9CWX4-F1
#
_cell.length_a   1.000
_cell.length_b   1.000
_cell.length_c   1.000
_cell.angle_alpha   90.00
_cell.angle_beta   90.00
_cell.angle_gamma   90.00
#
_symmetry.space_group_name_H-M   'P 1'
#
loop_
_entity.id
_entity.type
_entity.pdbx_description
1 polymer ?
#
loop_
_entity_poly.entity_id
_entity_poly.type
_entity_poly.pdbx_seq_one_letter_code
_entity_poly.pdbx_strand_id
1 'polypeptide(L)'
;MKHLHKKGDVVNVFQMSVNKGLIFEGRATVLKPTDSPGEERYLVRFHGRDGKPAMGEEYERWIDRGGQDDPDAYVKETNKRLNVG
;
A
#
# COMPACT_ATOMS: atom_id res chain seq x y z
N MET A 1 14.13 6.05 13.31
CA MET A 1 12.78 5.42 13.34
C MET A 1 12.94 3.98 12.94
N LYS A 2 12.21 3.03 13.55
CA LYS A 2 12.30 1.62 13.17
C LYS A 2 11.32 1.38 12.03
N HIS A 3 11.82 1.04 10.85
CA HIS A 3 10.95 0.77 9.70
C HIS A 3 10.03 -0.43 9.98
N LEU A 4 8.76 -0.30 9.61
CA LEU A 4 7.69 -1.27 9.76
C LEU A 4 7.84 -2.47 8.85
N HIS A 5 8.27 -2.23 7.61
CA HIS A 5 8.46 -3.23 6.59
C HIS A 5 9.92 -3.29 6.17
N LYS A 6 10.38 -4.47 5.78
CA LYS A 6 11.73 -4.72 5.30
C LYS A 6 11.72 -5.10 3.83
N LYS A 7 12.88 -5.00 3.19
CA LYS A 7 13.08 -5.45 1.81
C LYS A 7 12.62 -6.90 1.64
N GLY A 8 11.81 -7.15 0.62
CA GLY A 8 11.24 -8.45 0.28
C GLY A 8 9.85 -8.71 0.85
N ASP A 9 9.38 -7.90 1.80
CA ASP A 9 8.01 -8.03 2.30
C ASP A 9 7.00 -7.79 1.17
N VAL A 10 5.95 -8.61 1.12
CA VAL A 10 4.82 -8.40 0.22
C VAL A 10 3.71 -7.73 1.01
N VAL A 11 3.32 -6.56 0.56
CA VAL A 11 2.34 -5.70 1.23
C VAL A 11 1.15 -5.41 0.33
N ASN A 12 0.03 -5.08 0.95
CA ASN A 12 -1.13 -4.48 0.30
C ASN A 12 -0.92 -2.97 0.24
N VAL A 13 -1.07 -2.38 -0.93
CA VAL A 13 -0.97 -0.93 -1.15
C VAL A 13 -2.37 -0.37 -1.38
N PHE A 14 -2.62 0.77 -0.75
CA PHE A 14 -3.90 1.47 -0.82
C PHE A 14 -3.69 2.89 -1.35
N GLN A 15 -4.71 3.41 -2.02
CA GLN A 15 -4.71 4.78 -2.53
C GLN A 15 -6.02 5.46 -2.14
N MET A 16 -5.95 6.75 -1.79
CA MET A 16 -7.14 7.58 -1.64
C MET A 16 -7.63 8.07 -3.00
N SER A 17 -8.89 7.78 -3.32
CA SER A 17 -9.63 8.32 -4.45
C SER A 17 -10.63 9.36 -3.96
N VAL A 18 -10.68 10.51 -4.64
CA VAL A 18 -11.59 11.62 -4.30
C VAL A 18 -13.06 11.20 -4.30
N ASN A 19 -13.46 10.30 -5.21
CA ASN A 19 -14.86 9.93 -5.40
C ASN A 19 -15.23 8.57 -4.80
N LYS A 20 -14.23 7.72 -4.48
CA LYS A 20 -14.45 6.34 -4.03
C LYS A 20 -13.92 6.07 -2.61
N GLY A 21 -13.29 7.07 -1.98
CA GLY A 21 -12.59 6.89 -0.72
C GLY A 21 -11.31 6.09 -0.91
N LEU A 22 -10.92 5.33 0.10
CA LEU A 22 -9.81 4.40 0.05
C LEU A 22 -10.12 3.27 -0.96
N ILE A 23 -9.13 2.94 -1.79
CA ILE A 23 -9.18 1.81 -2.71
C ILE A 23 -7.95 0.92 -2.49
N PHE A 24 -8.12 -0.38 -2.70
CA PHE A 24 -7.00 -1.31 -2.80
C PHE A 24 -6.37 -1.17 -4.19
N GLU A 25 -5.12 -0.71 -4.24
CA GLU A 25 -4.37 -0.49 -5.49
C GLU A 25 -3.76 -1.80 -5.99
N GLY A 26 -3.26 -2.64 -5.06
CA GLY A 26 -2.72 -3.95 -5.38
C GLY A 26 -1.69 -4.43 -4.37
N ARG A 27 -1.08 -5.60 -4.64
CA ARG A 27 0.04 -6.12 -3.85
C ARG A 27 1.37 -5.67 -4.43
N ALA A 28 2.34 -5.38 -3.59
CA ALA A 28 3.68 -4.95 -3.99
C ALA A 28 4.76 -5.54 -3.09
N THR A 29 5.96 -5.70 -3.64
CA THR A 29 7.16 -6.05 -2.87
C THR A 29 7.90 -4.80 -2.42
N VAL A 30 8.23 -4.71 -1.13
CA VAL A 30 9.06 -3.64 -0.57
C VAL A 30 10.50 -3.82 -1.05
N LEU A 31 11.09 -2.76 -1.61
CA LEU A 31 12.48 -2.76 -2.06
C LEU A 31 13.39 -2.10 -1.02
N LYS A 32 12.98 -0.94 -0.50
CA LYS A 32 13.65 -0.22 0.58
C LYS A 32 12.72 0.84 1.19
N PRO A 33 12.94 1.24 2.45
CA PRO A 33 12.36 2.46 2.97
C PRO A 33 12.92 3.68 2.20
N THR A 34 12.15 4.77 2.19
CA THR A 34 12.59 6.06 1.65
C THR A 34 12.85 7.05 2.78
N ASP A 35 13.74 8.00 2.56
CA ASP A 35 14.09 9.05 3.53
C ASP A 35 13.10 10.21 3.47
N SER A 36 11.80 9.90 3.57
CA SER A 36 10.74 10.91 3.55
C SER A 36 10.53 11.48 4.97
N PRO A 37 10.70 12.79 5.19
CA PRO A 37 10.50 13.38 6.50
C PRO A 37 9.00 13.38 6.87
N GLY A 38 8.68 12.78 8.02
CA GLY A 38 7.34 12.81 8.62
C GLY A 38 6.37 11.73 8.15
N GLU A 39 6.67 11.02 7.07
CA GLU A 39 5.87 9.89 6.59
C GLU A 39 6.75 8.69 6.31
N GLU A 40 6.34 7.54 6.83
CA GLU A 40 7.05 6.29 6.58
C GLU A 40 6.66 5.74 5.21
N ARG A 41 7.50 6.01 4.22
CA ARG A 41 7.29 5.63 2.83
C ARG A 41 8.31 4.59 2.39
N TYR A 42 7.91 3.85 1.37
CA TYR A 42 8.66 2.72 0.85
C TYR A 42 8.70 2.78 -0.66
N LEU A 43 9.86 2.47 -1.22
CA LEU A 43 9.97 2.16 -2.63
C LEU A 43 9.50 0.72 -2.82
N VAL A 44 8.47 0.52 -3.64
CA VAL A 44 7.83 -0.78 -3.87
C VAL A 44 7.75 -1.11 -5.34
N ARG A 45 7.61 -2.41 -5.64
CA ARG A 45 7.32 -2.91 -6.98
C ARG A 45 6.03 -3.71 -6.97
N PHE A 46 5.01 -3.23 -7.69
CA PHE A 46 3.71 -3.88 -7.77
C PHE A 46 3.79 -5.25 -8.43
N HIS A 47 2.88 -6.13 -8.06
CA HIS A 47 2.72 -7.44 -8.69
C HIS A 47 1.79 -7.31 -9.89
N GLY A 48 2.14 -7.97 -10.99
CA GLY A 48 1.30 -8.12 -12.17
C GLY A 48 0.15 -9.11 -11.92
N ARG A 49 -0.64 -9.36 -12.97
CA ARG A 49 -1.81 -10.27 -12.92
C ARG A 49 -1.48 -11.70 -12.48
N ASP A 50 -0.23 -12.13 -12.63
CA ASP A 50 0.25 -13.46 -12.24
C ASP A 50 0.83 -13.52 -10.82
N GLY A 51 0.72 -12.44 -10.05
CA GLY A 51 1.25 -12.36 -8.68
C GLY A 51 2.78 -12.24 -8.62
N LYS A 52 3.47 -12.10 -9.75
CA LYS A 52 4.90 -11.81 -9.78
C LYS A 52 5.11 -10.30 -9.83
N PRO A 53 6.22 -9.76 -9.29
CA PRO A 53 6.55 -8.36 -9.47
C PRO A 53 6.51 -7.98 -10.96
N ALA A 54 5.71 -6.99 -11.30
CA ALA A 54 5.62 -6.45 -12.64
C ALA A 54 7.01 -5.96 -13.07
N MET A 55 7.41 -6.31 -14.29
CA MET A 55 8.64 -5.80 -14.90
C MET A 55 8.44 -4.31 -15.21
N GLY A 56 9.27 -3.44 -14.66
CA GLY A 56 9.15 -2.00 -14.88
C GLY A 56 9.37 -1.17 -13.62
N GLU A 57 8.62 -0.07 -13.54
CA GLU A 57 8.80 1.04 -12.61
C GLU A 57 8.64 0.69 -11.13
N GLU A 58 9.37 1.41 -10.30
CA GLU A 58 9.30 1.35 -8.85
C GLU A 58 8.58 2.60 -8.35
N TYR A 59 7.70 2.44 -7.38
CA TYR A 59 6.85 3.52 -6.90
C TYR A 59 7.06 3.77 -5.42
N GLU A 60 7.11 5.04 -5.03
CA GLU A 60 7.05 5.40 -3.62
C GLU A 60 5.60 5.35 -3.13
N ARG A 61 5.39 4.57 -2.08
CA ARG A 61 4.08 4.37 -1.47
C ARG A 61 4.17 4.46 0.04
N TRP A 62 3.14 5.04 0.63
CA TRP A 62 2.85 4.85 2.04
C TRP A 62 2.19 3.48 2.22
N ILE A 63 2.58 2.75 3.26
CA ILE A 63 2.03 1.43 3.56
C ILE A 63 1.35 1.50 4.93
N ASP A 64 0.03 1.36 4.93
CA ASP A 64 -0.73 1.26 6.17
C ASP A 64 -0.66 -0.15 6.74
N ARG A 65 -0.49 -0.28 8.05
CA ARG A 65 -0.57 -1.56 8.76
C ARG A 65 -1.98 -2.13 8.79
N GLY A 66 -3.02 -1.28 8.82
CA GLY A 66 -4.39 -1.70 9.08
C GLY A 66 -4.97 -2.68 8.05
N GLY A 67 -4.59 -2.56 6.78
CA GLY A 67 -5.11 -3.37 5.69
C GLY A 67 -4.22 -4.54 5.26
N GLN A 68 -3.20 -4.89 6.03
CA GLN A 68 -2.28 -5.96 5.62
C GLN A 68 -2.87 -7.36 5.78
N ASP A 69 -3.69 -7.60 6.81
CA ASP A 69 -4.32 -8.89 7.07
C ASP A 69 -5.62 -9.09 6.26
N ASP A 70 -6.49 -8.08 6.21
CA ASP A 70 -7.75 -8.07 5.45
C ASP A 70 -7.93 -6.73 4.73
N PRO A 71 -7.48 -6.61 3.46
CA PRO A 71 -7.57 -5.37 2.70
C PRO A 71 -9.01 -4.95 2.39
N ASP A 72 -9.93 -5.91 2.22
CA ASP A 72 -11.32 -5.64 1.84
C ASP A 72 -12.10 -5.09 3.03
N ALA A 73 -11.97 -5.70 4.21
CA ALA A 73 -12.54 -5.19 5.44
C ALA A 73 -11.99 -3.79 5.77
N TYR A 74 -10.67 -3.60 5.62
CA TYR A 74 -10.03 -2.32 5.88
C TYR A 74 -10.55 -1.19 4.97
N VAL A 75 -10.68 -1.45 3.65
CA VAL A 75 -11.26 -0.50 2.69
C VAL A 75 -12.70 -0.18 3.06
N LYS A 76 -13.52 -1.20 3.34
CA LYS A 76 -14.93 -1.02 3.69
C LYS A 76 -15.12 -0.18 4.94
N GLU A 77 -14.38 -0.47 6.01
CA GLU A 77 -14.47 0.27 7.27
C GLU A 77 -13.99 1.72 7.13
N THR A 78 -12.88 1.93 6.42
CA THR A 78 -12.35 3.28 6.19
C THR A 78 -13.34 4.12 5.38
N ASN A 79 -13.90 3.56 4.32
CA ASN A 79 -14.87 4.25 3.46
C ASN A 79 -16.17 4.59 4.20
N LYS A 80 -16.64 3.69 5.06
CA LYS A 80 -17.76 3.97 5.97
C LYS A 80 -17.48 5.17 6.88
N ARG A 81 -16.26 5.32 7.42
CA ARG A 81 -15.88 6.46 8.29
C ARG A 81 -15.76 7.76 7.51
N LEU A 82 -15.29 7.70 6.27
CA LEU A 82 -15.20 8.85 5.37
C LEU A 82 -16.55 9.28 4.79
N ASN A 83 -17.61 8.49 5.03
CA ASN A 83 -18.94 8.70 4.49
C ASN A 83 -18.96 8.66 2.93
N VAL A 84 -18.10 7.82 2.37
CA VAL A 84 -17.99 7.57 0.93
C VAL A 84 -18.36 6.11 0.71
N GLY A 85 -19.50 5.83 0.07
CA GLY A 85 -20.00 4.47 -0.11
C GLY A 85 -21.47 4.41 -0.46
#